data_AF-A0AAW7CXJ8-F1
#
_entry.id   AF-A0AAW7CXJ8-F1
#
_cell.length_a   1.000
_cell.length_b   1.000
_cell.length_c   1.000
_cell.angle_alpha   90.00
_cell.angle_beta   90.00
_cell.angle_gamma   90.00
#
_symmetry.space_group_name_H-M   'P 1'
#
loop_
_entity.id
_entity.type
_entity.pdbx_description
1 polymer ?
#
loop_
_entity_poly.entity_id
_entity_poly.type
_entity_poly.pdbx_seq_one_letter_code
_entity_poly.pdbx_strand_id
1 'polypeptide(L)'
;MKRQISFLFFFISISLFSQEISQLGLTDDPVLTLEEAQYFIQHMSEEQRQGIDLTNKKVLFVTGSSGGRLISKSTYFKNIALNNETDDSLRGSWIFELTEKEKINSGGYDIFITHWCKTILNNNRKKHIKTAAKTEQMSLLDK
;
A
#
# COMPACT_ATOMS: atom_id res chain seq x y z
N MET A 1 -33.44 -41.55 -13.78
CA MET A 1 -32.45 -41.16 -12.75
C MET A 1 -31.09 -40.93 -13.39
N LYS A 2 -30.34 -39.95 -12.87
CA LYS A 2 -28.94 -39.57 -13.18
C LYS A 2 -28.74 -38.70 -14.43
N ARG A 3 -29.03 -37.41 -14.25
CA ARG A 3 -28.54 -36.31 -15.10
C ARG A 3 -27.12 -35.98 -14.60
N GLN A 4 -26.10 -36.41 -15.34
CA GLN A 4 -24.69 -36.13 -15.03
C GLN A 4 -24.45 -34.63 -15.23
N ILE A 5 -24.39 -33.87 -14.15
CA ILE A 5 -23.96 -32.47 -14.17
C ILE A 5 -22.43 -32.51 -14.22
N SER A 6 -21.87 -32.33 -15.41
CA SER A 6 -20.45 -32.13 -15.60
C SER A 6 -20.10 -30.76 -15.02
N PHE A 7 -19.50 -30.73 -13.83
CA PHE A 7 -18.94 -29.51 -13.27
C PHE A 7 -17.68 -29.17 -14.07
N LEU A 8 -17.83 -28.24 -15.00
CA LEU A 8 -16.74 -27.59 -15.72
C LEU A 8 -15.87 -26.85 -14.68
N PHE A 9 -14.73 -27.45 -14.30
CA PHE A 9 -13.71 -26.77 -13.52
C PHE A 9 -13.16 -25.60 -14.35
N PHE A 10 -13.62 -24.39 -14.05
CA PHE A 10 -12.98 -23.17 -14.50
C PHE A 10 -11.67 -23.05 -13.71
N PHE A 11 -10.59 -23.59 -14.27
CA PHE A 11 -9.24 -23.32 -13.80
C PHE A 11 -8.99 -21.82 -13.97
N ILE A 12 -9.28 -21.04 -12.94
CA ILE A 12 -8.71 -19.71 -12.80
C ILE A 12 -7.21 -19.96 -12.68
N SER A 13 -6.50 -19.76 -13.78
CA SER A 13 -5.04 -19.68 -13.78
C SER A 13 -4.69 -18.51 -12.88
N ILE A 14 -4.38 -18.79 -11.62
CA ILE A 14 -3.64 -17.85 -10.79
C ILE A 14 -2.28 -17.78 -11.48
N SER A 15 -2.10 -16.78 -12.34
CA SER A 15 -0.79 -16.42 -12.84
C SER A 15 0.07 -16.20 -11.61
N LEU A 16 1.02 -17.11 -11.39
CA LEU A 16 2.09 -16.94 -10.41
C LEU A 16 2.91 -15.73 -10.86
N PHE A 17 2.43 -14.55 -10.53
CA PHE A 17 3.15 -13.31 -10.69
C PHE A 17 4.23 -13.29 -9.61
N SER A 18 5.38 -13.89 -9.91
CA SER A 18 6.63 -13.54 -9.24
C SER A 18 7.02 -12.18 -9.81
N GLN A 19 6.47 -11.12 -9.23
CA GLN A 19 6.84 -9.76 -9.63
C GLN A 19 8.16 -9.41 -8.98
N GLU A 20 9.14 -9.12 -9.81
CA GLU A 20 10.37 -8.53 -9.31
C GLU A 20 10.05 -7.16 -8.71
N ILE A 21 10.53 -6.92 -7.50
CA ILE A 21 10.39 -5.64 -6.82
C ILE A 21 10.95 -4.46 -7.63
N SER A 22 11.87 -4.74 -8.56
CA SER A 22 12.46 -3.79 -9.49
C SER A 22 11.44 -3.12 -10.40
N GLN A 23 10.26 -3.72 -10.56
CA GLN A 23 9.17 -3.24 -11.41
C GLN A 23 8.06 -2.51 -10.63
N LEU A 24 8.21 -2.33 -9.31
CA LEU A 24 7.22 -1.65 -8.46
C LEU A 24 7.63 -0.20 -8.16
N GLY A 25 6.66 0.68 -7.95
CA GLY A 25 6.93 2.08 -7.63
C GLY A 25 7.58 2.87 -8.76
N LEU A 26 7.28 2.54 -10.01
CA LEU A 26 7.82 3.24 -11.20
C LEU A 26 7.34 4.69 -11.30
N THR A 27 6.22 5.02 -10.66
CA THR A 27 5.65 6.37 -10.60
C THR A 27 5.34 6.75 -9.15
N ASP A 28 5.22 8.05 -8.90
CA ASP A 28 4.73 8.60 -7.63
C ASP A 28 3.23 8.89 -7.63
N ASP A 29 2.47 8.26 -8.54
CA ASP A 29 1.01 8.25 -8.45
C ASP A 29 0.62 7.60 -7.11
N PRO A 30 -0.13 8.30 -6.25
CA PRO A 30 -0.49 7.77 -4.94
C PRO A 30 -1.46 6.59 -5.01
N VAL A 31 -2.12 6.32 -6.13
CA VAL A 31 -2.97 5.14 -6.31
C VAL A 31 -2.11 3.90 -6.55
N LEU A 32 -2.40 2.81 -5.85
CA LEU A 32 -1.75 1.53 -6.13
C LEU A 32 -2.20 0.99 -7.47
N THR A 33 -1.22 0.55 -8.26
CA THR A 33 -1.47 -0.32 -9.40
C THR A 33 -1.93 -1.70 -8.92
N LEU A 34 -2.50 -2.51 -9.83
CA LEU A 34 -2.92 -3.87 -9.51
C LEU A 34 -1.72 -4.71 -9.05
N GLU A 35 -0.59 -4.53 -9.71
CA GLU A 35 0.68 -5.18 -9.44
C GLU A 35 1.19 -4.84 -8.03
N GLU A 36 1.24 -3.56 -7.68
CA GLU A 36 1.64 -3.11 -6.34
C GLU A 36 0.71 -3.64 -5.24
N ALA A 37 -0.62 -3.63 -5.48
CA ALA A 37 -1.59 -4.19 -4.54
C ALA A 37 -1.40 -5.70 -4.34
N GLN A 38 -1.18 -6.45 -5.42
CA GLN A 38 -0.91 -7.89 -5.37
C GLN A 38 0.39 -8.20 -4.62
N TYR A 39 1.44 -7.41 -4.84
CA TYR A 39 2.70 -7.56 -4.12
C TYR A 39 2.50 -7.48 -2.61
N PHE A 40 1.74 -6.49 -2.12
CA PHE A 40 1.40 -6.39 -0.69
C PHE A 40 0.57 -7.58 -0.21
N ILE A 41 -0.41 -8.05 -0.99
CA ILE A 41 -1.22 -9.23 -0.62
C ILE A 41 -0.35 -10.49 -0.46
N GLN A 42 0.64 -10.67 -1.33
CA GLN A 42 1.52 -11.83 -1.33
C GLN A 42 2.56 -11.79 -0.20
N HIS A 43 3.07 -10.61 0.15
CA HIS A 43 4.24 -10.46 1.03
C HIS A 43 3.91 -9.88 2.41
N MET A 44 2.66 -9.52 2.69
CA MET A 44 2.21 -9.12 4.03
C MET A 44 1.26 -10.15 4.62
N SER A 45 1.42 -10.41 5.92
CA SER A 45 0.47 -11.21 6.69
C SER A 45 -0.91 -10.53 6.76
N GLU A 46 -1.95 -11.32 7.08
CA GLU A 46 -3.29 -10.75 7.31
C GLU A 46 -3.30 -9.73 8.44
N GLU A 47 -2.48 -9.93 9.47
CA GLU A 47 -2.34 -9.00 10.60
C GLU A 47 -1.79 -7.64 10.14
N GLN A 48 -0.78 -7.64 9.28
CA GLN A 48 -0.21 -6.42 8.71
C GLN A 48 -1.19 -5.69 7.79
N ARG A 49 -2.03 -6.44 7.06
CA ARG A 49 -3.04 -5.89 6.13
C ARG A 49 -4.34 -5.49 6.81
N GLN A 50 -4.62 -6.00 8.00
CA GLN A 50 -5.87 -5.79 8.75
C GLN A 50 -7.14 -6.14 7.92
N GLY A 51 -7.03 -7.08 6.98
CA GLY A 51 -8.13 -7.45 6.08
C GLY A 51 -8.55 -6.37 5.08
N ILE A 52 -7.76 -5.30 4.92
CA ILE A 52 -8.08 -4.18 4.03
C ILE A 52 -7.84 -4.59 2.56
N ASP A 53 -8.83 -4.31 1.71
CA ASP A 53 -8.69 -4.41 0.25
C ASP A 53 -7.83 -3.25 -0.27
N LEU A 54 -6.76 -3.57 -0.99
CA LEU A 54 -5.79 -2.61 -1.53
C LEU A 54 -6.10 -2.17 -2.96
N THR A 55 -7.10 -2.78 -3.60
CA THR A 55 -7.48 -2.47 -4.98
C THR A 55 -7.86 -1.00 -5.12
N ASN A 56 -7.19 -0.28 -6.04
CA ASN A 56 -7.41 1.14 -6.33
C ASN A 56 -7.33 2.09 -5.12
N LYS A 57 -6.62 1.71 -4.05
CA LYS A 57 -6.45 2.56 -2.88
C LYS A 57 -5.40 3.63 -3.14
N LYS A 58 -5.70 4.86 -2.69
CA LYS A 58 -4.77 5.98 -2.65
C LYS A 58 -4.00 5.97 -1.33
N VAL A 59 -2.67 5.95 -1.39
CA VAL A 59 -1.81 5.52 -0.27
C VAL A 59 -0.82 6.58 0.17
N LEU A 60 -0.69 6.75 1.49
CA LEU A 60 0.40 7.51 2.10
C LEU A 60 1.48 6.56 2.63
N PHE A 61 2.70 6.70 2.14
CA PHE A 61 3.85 5.95 2.63
C PHE A 61 4.57 6.71 3.74
N VAL A 62 4.68 6.09 4.92
CA VAL A 62 5.29 6.69 6.12
C VAL A 62 6.46 5.86 6.61
N THR A 63 7.56 6.52 6.98
CA THR A 63 8.76 5.86 7.50
C THR A 63 9.42 6.63 8.65
N GLY A 64 10.52 6.05 9.14
CA GLY A 64 11.32 6.49 10.28
C GLY A 64 10.82 5.89 11.59
N SER A 65 11.72 5.69 12.55
CA SER A 65 11.40 5.03 13.83
C SER A 65 10.20 5.62 14.57
N SER A 66 9.93 6.92 14.41
CA SER A 66 8.78 7.64 15.00
C SER A 66 7.58 7.82 14.05
N GLY A 67 7.62 7.24 12.85
CA GLY A 67 6.63 7.45 11.80
C GLY A 67 6.46 8.91 11.42
N GLY A 68 7.53 9.69 11.44
CA GLY A 68 7.49 11.16 11.28
C GLY A 68 7.70 11.67 9.86
N ARG A 69 8.01 10.79 8.90
CA ARG A 69 8.38 11.15 7.52
C ARG A 69 7.43 10.52 6.52
N LEU A 70 6.83 11.34 5.67
CA LEU A 70 6.20 10.88 4.43
C LEU A 70 7.29 10.68 3.37
N ILE A 71 7.17 9.63 2.59
CA ILE A 71 8.02 9.36 1.43
C ILE A 71 7.15 9.09 0.21
N SER A 72 7.75 9.21 -0.97
CA SER A 72 7.07 8.89 -2.22
C SER A 72 6.92 7.38 -2.41
N LYS A 73 6.01 6.97 -3.29
CA LYS A 73 5.77 5.56 -3.61
C LYS A 73 7.03 4.90 -4.17
N SER A 74 7.69 5.56 -5.13
CA SER A 74 8.97 5.11 -5.68
C SER A 74 10.05 4.95 -4.61
N THR A 75 10.16 5.92 -3.69
CA THR A 75 11.11 5.85 -2.57
C THR A 75 10.81 4.68 -1.64
N TYR A 76 9.53 4.41 -1.37
CA TYR A 76 9.13 3.24 -0.57
C TYR A 76 9.61 1.94 -1.21
N PHE A 77 9.25 1.68 -2.47
CA PHE A 77 9.60 0.43 -3.14
C PHE A 77 11.12 0.29 -3.34
N LYS A 78 11.82 1.39 -3.61
CA LYS A 78 13.29 1.41 -3.62
C LYS A 78 13.89 0.98 -2.27
N ASN A 79 13.34 1.45 -1.15
CA ASN A 79 13.80 1.06 0.18
C ASN A 79 13.53 -0.43 0.43
N ILE A 80 12.37 -0.96 0.02
CA ILE A 80 12.10 -2.40 0.13
C ILE A 80 13.11 -3.19 -0.72
N ALA A 81 13.41 -2.74 -1.95
CA ALA A 81 14.34 -3.41 -2.85
C ALA A 81 15.78 -3.42 -2.31
N LEU A 82 16.22 -2.34 -1.67
CA LEU A 82 17.54 -2.28 -1.03
C LEU A 82 17.63 -3.17 0.23
N ASN A 83 16.51 -3.43 0.90
CA ASN A 83 16.45 -4.23 2.12
C ASN A 83 16.17 -5.73 1.87
N ASN A 84 15.95 -6.14 0.61
CA ASN A 84 15.64 -7.52 0.19
C ASN A 84 16.80 -8.53 0.34
N GLU A 85 17.96 -8.16 0.92
CA GLU A 85 19.01 -9.14 1.28
C GLU A 85 18.58 -10.10 2.40
N THR A 86 17.40 -9.87 3.00
CA THR A 86 16.77 -10.75 3.98
C THR A 86 15.34 -11.07 3.51
N ASP A 87 14.92 -12.32 3.69
CA ASP A 87 13.66 -12.94 3.21
C ASP A 87 12.35 -12.30 3.73
N ASP A 88 12.41 -11.08 4.28
CA ASP A 88 11.38 -10.47 5.14
C ASP A 88 11.29 -8.93 4.92
N SER A 89 11.34 -8.48 3.67
CA SER A 89 11.47 -7.06 3.34
C SER A 89 10.26 -6.20 3.73
N LEU A 90 9.09 -6.82 3.93
CA LEU A 90 7.89 -6.14 4.44
C LEU A 90 7.65 -6.35 5.94
N ARG A 91 8.53 -7.03 6.69
CA ARG A 91 8.36 -7.26 8.15
C ARG A 91 8.08 -5.99 8.94
N GLY A 92 8.70 -4.88 8.51
CA GLY A 92 8.58 -3.58 9.15
C GLY A 92 7.36 -2.77 8.71
N SER A 93 6.50 -3.33 7.84
CA SER A 93 5.41 -2.60 7.19
C SER A 93 4.04 -2.97 7.73
N TRP A 94 3.17 -1.97 7.85
CA TRP A 94 1.81 -2.12 8.37
C TRP A 94 0.83 -1.18 7.67
N ILE A 95 -0.39 -1.66 7.44
CA ILE A 95 -1.46 -0.92 6.80
C ILE A 95 -2.45 -0.38 7.84
N PHE A 96 -2.87 0.86 7.67
CA PHE A 96 -3.90 1.48 8.50
C PHE A 96 -4.89 2.24 7.63
N GLU A 97 -6.18 1.93 7.76
CA GLU A 97 -7.23 2.68 7.07
C GLU A 97 -7.35 4.10 7.62
N LEU A 98 -7.64 5.06 6.75
CA LEU A 98 -8.06 6.40 7.13
C LEU A 98 -9.56 6.39 7.41
N THR A 99 -9.96 7.02 8.51
CA THR A 99 -11.39 7.28 8.73
C THR A 99 -11.92 8.20 7.63
N GLU A 100 -13.22 8.19 7.36
CA GLU A 100 -13.86 9.08 6.38
C GLU A 100 -13.46 10.55 6.56
N LYS A 101 -13.42 11.00 7.82
CA LYS A 101 -12.97 12.36 8.15
C LYS A 101 -11.52 12.60 7.73
N GLU A 102 -10.63 11.63 7.91
CA GLU A 102 -9.22 11.77 7.56
C GLU A 102 -9.00 11.68 6.05
N LYS A 103 -9.78 10.84 5.35
CA LYS A 103 -9.80 10.75 3.89
C LYS A 103 -10.20 12.08 3.25
N ILE A 104 -11.26 12.71 3.75
CA ILE A 104 -11.66 14.06 3.30
C ILE A 104 -10.53 15.07 3.57
N ASN A 105 -9.97 15.05 4.77
CA ASN A 105 -8.94 16.01 5.19
C ASN A 105 -7.57 15.78 4.58
N SER A 106 -7.33 14.66 3.89
CA SER A 106 -6.05 14.33 3.26
C SER A 106 -6.04 14.61 1.75
N GLY A 107 -7.17 15.00 1.15
CA GLY A 107 -7.30 15.06 -0.31
C GLY A 107 -7.64 13.70 -0.94
N GLY A 108 -8.37 12.86 -0.21
CA GLY A 108 -8.93 11.60 -0.71
C GLY A 108 -8.07 10.37 -0.51
N TYR A 109 -7.04 10.40 0.34
CA TYR A 109 -6.24 9.21 0.64
C TYR A 109 -7.02 8.20 1.49
N ASP A 110 -6.89 6.91 1.15
CA ASP A 110 -7.63 5.83 1.79
C ASP A 110 -6.85 5.18 2.93
N ILE A 111 -5.54 5.00 2.79
CA ILE A 111 -4.73 4.23 3.75
C ILE A 111 -3.35 4.85 4.00
N PHE A 112 -2.77 4.50 5.15
CA PHE A 112 -1.33 4.60 5.41
C PHE A 112 -0.68 3.24 5.22
N ILE A 113 0.48 3.22 4.58
CA ILE A 113 1.44 2.11 4.67
C ILE A 113 2.67 2.63 5.41
N THR A 114 2.96 2.04 6.56
CA THR A 114 4.15 2.37 7.33
C THR A 114 5.31 1.45 6.98
N HIS A 115 6.55 1.86 7.26
CA HIS A 115 7.73 1.02 7.13
C HIS A 115 8.82 1.40 8.15
N TRP A 116 9.23 0.43 8.97
CA TRP A 116 10.18 0.59 10.08
C TRP A 116 9.77 1.66 11.11
N CYS A 117 8.47 1.79 11.34
CA CYS A 117 7.91 2.63 12.39
C CYS A 117 7.82 1.84 13.70
N LYS A 118 8.61 2.21 14.72
CA LYS A 118 8.59 1.55 16.04
C LYS A 118 7.45 2.05 16.93
N THR A 119 6.92 3.23 16.63
CA THR A 119 5.80 3.83 17.35
C THR A 119 4.57 3.88 16.47
N ILE A 120 3.42 3.64 17.09
CA ILE A 120 2.10 3.77 16.46
C ILE A 120 1.99 5.19 15.91
N LEU A 121 1.50 5.32 14.68
CA LEU A 121 1.42 6.56 13.88
C LEU A 121 0.67 7.72 14.56
N ASN A 122 0.02 7.49 15.71
CA ASN A 122 -0.94 8.37 16.36
C ASN A 122 -0.44 9.81 16.54
N ASN A 123 0.82 10.01 16.93
CA ASN A 123 1.32 11.36 17.20
C ASN A 123 1.55 12.18 15.93
N ASN A 124 1.87 11.53 14.80
CA ASN A 124 2.18 12.20 13.53
C ASN A 124 1.05 12.10 12.50
N ARG A 125 0.01 11.30 12.75
CA ARG A 125 -1.11 11.07 11.83
C ARG A 125 -1.77 12.35 11.34
N LYS A 126 -2.14 13.25 12.26
CA LYS A 126 -2.75 14.56 11.92
C LYS A 126 -1.82 15.43 11.07
N LYS A 127 -0.51 15.37 11.33
CA LYS A 127 0.49 16.11 10.55
C LYS A 127 0.55 15.57 9.12
N HIS A 128 0.58 14.25 8.96
CA HIS A 128 0.63 13.61 7.64
C HIS A 128 -0.61 13.90 6.80
N ILE A 129 -1.79 13.86 7.40
CA ILE A 129 -3.05 14.22 6.74
C ILE A 129 -2.98 15.65 6.19
N LYS A 130 -2.52 16.61 7.00
CA LYS A 130 -2.36 18.00 6.57
C LYS A 130 -1.34 18.16 5.44
N THR A 131 -0.21 17.46 5.54
CA THR A 131 0.82 17.48 4.49
C THR A 131 0.28 16.90 3.19
N ALA A 132 -0.44 15.77 3.24
CA ALA A 132 -1.06 15.12 2.08
C ALA A 132 -2.04 16.06 1.36
N ALA A 133 -2.92 16.74 2.11
CA ALA A 133 -3.86 17.69 1.53
C ALA A 133 -3.15 18.85 0.81
N LYS A 134 -2.05 19.36 1.37
CA LYS A 134 -1.26 20.42 0.73
C LYS A 134 -0.63 19.93 -0.58
N THR A 135 -0.08 18.71 -0.58
CA THR A 135 0.50 18.10 -1.78
C THR A 135 -0.56 17.93 -2.87
N GLU A 136 -1.75 17.45 -2.52
CA GLU A 136 -2.85 17.27 -3.47
C GLU A 136 -3.34 18.61 -4.05
N GLN A 137 -3.49 19.63 -3.22
CA GLN A 137 -3.89 20.95 -3.70
C GLN A 137 -2.87 21.53 -4.69
N MET A 138 -1.57 21.29 -4.44
CA MET A 138 -0.51 21.77 -5.34
C MET A 138 -0.51 21.00 -6.66
N SER A 139 -0.72 19.68 -6.65
CA SER A 139 -0.78 18.86 -7.87
C SER A 139 -2.00 19.18 -8.76
N LEU A 140 -3.07 19.73 -8.20
CA LEU A 140 -4.23 20.21 -8.95
C LEU A 140 -4.02 21.59 -9.58
N LEU A 141 -3.09 22.41 -9.05
CA LEU A 141 -2.76 23.73 -9.60
C LEU A 141 -1.78 23.65 -10.78
N ASP A 142 -1.01 22.57 -10.85
CA ASP A 142 -0.01 22.34 -11.91
C ASP A 142 -0.60 21.64 -13.17
N LYS A 143 -1.93 21.39 -13.20
CA LYS A 143 -2.67 20.77 -14.31
C LYS A 143 -3.50 21.81 -15.07
#